data_AF-A0A1I2THQ1-F1
#
_entry.id   AF-A0A1I2THQ1-F1
#
_cell.length_a   1.000
_cell.length_b   1.000
_cell.length_c   1.000
_cell.angle_alpha   90.00
_cell.angle_beta   90.00
_cell.angle_gamma   90.00
#
_symmetry.space_group_name_H-M   'P 1'
#
loop_
_entity.id
_entity.type
_entity.pdbx_description
1 polymer ?
#
loop_
_entity_poly.entity_id
_entity_poly.type
_entity_poly.pdbx_seq_one_letter_code
_entity_poly.pdbx_strand_id
1 'polypeptide(L)'
;MATATSPLESKTLPSRLVLLGAAGGKRIRLTQQARTSAGLPPAEVLEWRDWLAAPGKLSGMLERPCVFKMEPPGDDPAAQARLLADGCMVDGVAMPGPLEHGEIAVCGAWFKGLEGALQRLEQQLAGMPHVRVMNSPGEALLMTDKLACQQHLAGHHVPIAPLLGTVQGYDHFRSLLDQHGLDRAFIKTRYGSSASGVVAYRRNRRGDEQATTSAQLVDGTGGARLYNAKRMSRYHQAADIRTLLDLLAKQQAYAEGWLPKPRAGNGHYDIRVLTLAGQPAHRVARIGTRMMTNLHLDSRRAETESLLDPASLLALENVARQAAQAFPASHIIGLDLVAQRGQAHVLEANAFGDLLPGLLWQGQDTYTAQWKSFTQ
;
A
#
# COMPACT_ATOMS: atom_id res chain seq x y z
N MET A 1 -48.42 -11.82 -32.76
CA MET A 1 -47.86 -11.38 -31.47
C MET A 1 -46.35 -11.48 -31.57
N ALA A 2 -45.67 -10.35 -31.76
CA ALA A 2 -44.22 -10.29 -31.89
C ALA A 2 -43.61 -10.10 -30.50
N THR A 3 -42.84 -11.09 -30.03
CA THR A 3 -42.01 -10.97 -28.83
C THR A 3 -40.67 -10.36 -29.23
N ALA A 4 -40.49 -9.10 -28.88
CA ALA A 4 -39.23 -8.38 -29.01
C ALA A 4 -38.23 -8.92 -27.98
N THR A 5 -37.25 -9.68 -28.43
CA THR A 5 -36.00 -9.90 -27.71
C THR A 5 -35.17 -8.62 -27.79
N SER A 6 -35.04 -7.91 -26.67
CA SER A 6 -34.09 -6.81 -26.52
C SER A 6 -32.66 -7.38 -26.62
N PRO A 7 -31.78 -6.83 -27.50
CA PRO A 7 -30.39 -7.24 -27.53
C PRO A 7 -29.69 -6.66 -26.30
N LEU A 8 -29.00 -7.52 -25.53
CA LEU A 8 -27.98 -7.09 -24.57
C LEU A 8 -26.97 -6.23 -25.30
N GLU A 9 -27.03 -4.91 -25.11
CA GLU A 9 -25.99 -4.00 -25.57
C GLU A 9 -24.66 -4.42 -24.94
N SER A 10 -23.78 -4.99 -25.76
CA SER A 10 -22.36 -5.05 -25.50
C SER A 10 -21.86 -3.61 -25.35
N LYS A 11 -21.89 -3.07 -24.13
CA LYS A 11 -21.33 -1.76 -23.81
C LYS A 11 -19.81 -1.84 -23.93
N THR A 12 -19.30 -1.60 -25.14
CA THR A 12 -17.87 -1.37 -25.39
C THR A 12 -17.40 -0.28 -24.44
N LEU A 13 -16.40 -0.58 -23.61
CA LEU A 13 -15.89 0.41 -22.66
C LEU A 13 -15.32 1.64 -23.37
N PRO A 14 -15.36 2.82 -22.71
CA PRO A 14 -14.72 4.01 -23.25
C PRO A 14 -13.23 3.74 -23.50
N SER A 15 -12.76 4.04 -24.71
CA SER A 15 -11.32 4.00 -25.02
C SER A 15 -10.55 5.09 -24.27
N ARG A 16 -11.24 6.16 -23.87
CA ARG A 16 -10.70 7.32 -23.13
C ARG A 16 -10.34 6.96 -21.68
N LEU A 17 -9.13 7.32 -21.26
CA LEU A 17 -8.64 7.15 -19.89
C LEU A 17 -8.16 8.50 -19.34
N VAL A 18 -8.69 8.90 -18.20
CA VAL A 18 -8.22 10.04 -17.40
C VAL A 18 -7.45 9.50 -16.19
N LEU A 19 -6.24 10.02 -15.99
CA LEU A 19 -5.34 9.63 -14.91
C LEU A 19 -5.12 10.80 -13.95
N LEU A 20 -5.36 10.60 -12.67
CA LEU A 20 -4.86 11.47 -11.61
C LEU A 20 -3.55 10.87 -11.06
N GLY A 21 -2.41 11.53 -11.27
CA GLY A 21 -1.12 10.98 -10.86
C GLY A 21 0.06 11.89 -11.15
N ALA A 22 1.25 11.55 -10.66
CA ALA A 22 2.48 12.30 -10.93
C ALA A 22 2.97 12.03 -12.37
N ALA A 23 2.96 13.03 -13.26
CA ALA A 23 3.19 12.84 -14.70
C ALA A 23 4.57 12.22 -15.01
N GLY A 24 5.60 12.62 -14.25
CA GLY A 24 6.95 12.05 -14.32
C GLY A 24 7.11 10.67 -13.68
N GLY A 25 6.04 10.07 -13.14
CA GLY A 25 6.06 8.81 -12.41
C GLY A 25 6.20 7.57 -13.30
N LYS A 26 6.81 6.51 -12.75
CA LYS A 26 6.95 5.21 -13.45
C LYS A 26 5.60 4.61 -13.84
N ARG A 27 4.59 4.78 -12.97
CA ARG A 27 3.24 4.21 -13.12
C ARG A 27 2.47 4.86 -14.30
N ILE A 28 2.62 6.18 -14.46
CA ILE A 28 2.06 6.90 -15.62
C ILE A 28 2.74 6.45 -16.91
N ARG A 29 4.07 6.37 -16.94
CA ARG A 29 4.79 5.87 -18.13
C ARG A 29 4.38 4.47 -18.55
N LEU A 30 4.28 3.53 -17.61
CA LEU A 30 3.86 2.15 -17.90
C LEU A 30 2.40 2.08 -18.36
N THR A 31 1.53 2.94 -17.81
CA THR A 31 0.15 3.05 -18.30
C THR A 31 0.10 3.58 -19.72
N GLN A 32 0.87 4.62 -20.05
CA GLN A 32 0.96 5.14 -21.42
C GLN A 32 1.49 4.09 -22.40
N GLN A 33 2.55 3.37 -22.02
CA GLN A 33 3.10 2.27 -22.83
C GLN A 33 2.07 1.17 -23.10
N ALA A 34 1.36 0.71 -22.07
CA ALA A 34 0.31 -0.29 -22.22
C ALA A 34 -0.80 0.16 -23.21
N ARG A 35 -1.16 1.45 -23.18
CA ARG A 35 -2.15 2.01 -24.12
C ARG A 35 -1.61 2.08 -25.54
N THR A 36 -0.37 2.52 -25.73
CA THR A 36 0.29 2.53 -27.04
C THR A 36 0.37 1.13 -27.63
N SER A 37 0.79 0.13 -26.84
CA SER A 37 0.84 -1.27 -27.28
C SER A 37 -0.54 -1.86 -27.61
N ALA A 38 -1.60 -1.31 -27.03
CA ALA A 38 -2.98 -1.67 -27.33
C ALA A 38 -3.59 -0.87 -28.50
N GLY A 39 -2.84 0.03 -29.14
CA GLY A 39 -3.34 0.89 -30.23
C GLY A 39 -4.34 1.96 -29.77
N LEU A 40 -4.31 2.34 -28.50
CA LEU A 40 -5.24 3.29 -27.90
C LEU A 40 -4.63 4.70 -27.83
N PRO A 41 -5.48 5.77 -27.82
CA PRO A 41 -5.01 7.12 -27.57
C PRO A 41 -4.25 7.23 -26.24
N PRO A 42 -3.28 8.14 -26.08
CA PRO A 42 -2.65 8.40 -24.79
C PRO A 42 -3.69 8.70 -23.71
N ALA A 43 -3.41 8.33 -22.47
CA ALA A 43 -4.23 8.74 -21.34
C ALA A 43 -4.05 10.23 -21.08
N GLU A 44 -5.13 10.90 -20.69
CA GLU A 44 -5.12 12.30 -20.28
C GLU A 44 -4.70 12.37 -18.81
N VAL A 45 -3.59 13.06 -18.51
CA VAL A 45 -3.00 13.08 -17.16
C VAL A 45 -3.27 14.43 -16.49
N LEU A 46 -3.84 14.37 -15.28
CA LEU A 46 -3.95 15.50 -14.35
C LEU A 46 -2.99 15.26 -13.18
N GLU A 47 -2.12 16.23 -12.90
CA GLU A 47 -1.22 16.12 -11.75
C GLU A 47 -1.95 16.39 -10.44
N TRP A 48 -1.54 15.69 -9.38
CA TRP A 48 -2.08 15.89 -8.04
C TRP A 48 -1.95 17.34 -7.57
N ARG A 49 -0.81 17.99 -7.81
CA ARG A 49 -0.59 19.40 -7.44
C ARG A 49 -1.64 20.33 -8.08
N ASP A 50 -2.00 20.07 -9.33
CA ASP A 50 -2.93 20.88 -10.11
C ASP A 50 -4.36 20.69 -9.66
N TRP A 51 -4.74 19.45 -9.39
CA TRP A 51 -6.07 19.13 -8.88
C TRP A 51 -6.26 19.61 -7.45
N LEU A 52 -5.27 19.46 -6.56
CA LEU A 52 -5.34 20.02 -5.21
C LEU A 52 -5.44 21.56 -5.21
N ALA A 53 -4.77 22.23 -6.14
CA ALA A 53 -4.87 23.68 -6.33
C ALA A 53 -6.23 24.11 -6.91
N ALA A 54 -6.76 23.36 -7.88
CA ALA A 54 -8.02 23.66 -8.55
C ALA A 54 -8.83 22.38 -8.83
N PRO A 55 -9.64 21.91 -7.85
CA PRO A 55 -10.35 20.64 -7.96
C PRO A 55 -11.31 20.55 -9.15
N GLY A 56 -11.83 21.69 -9.64
CA GLY A 56 -12.70 21.76 -10.82
C GLY A 56 -12.06 21.33 -12.14
N LYS A 57 -10.72 21.30 -12.23
CA LYS A 57 -10.00 20.80 -13.42
C LYS A 57 -10.38 19.36 -13.74
N LEU A 58 -10.51 18.52 -12.71
CA LEU A 58 -10.89 17.12 -12.90
C LEU A 58 -12.33 17.01 -13.43
N SER A 59 -13.26 17.81 -12.90
CA SER A 59 -14.65 17.80 -13.37
C SER A 59 -14.75 18.08 -14.87
N GLY A 60 -14.02 19.08 -15.38
CA GLY A 60 -13.98 19.37 -16.81
C GLY A 60 -13.39 18.23 -17.64
N MET A 61 -12.37 17.54 -17.11
CA MET A 61 -11.81 16.34 -17.77
C MET A 61 -12.75 15.13 -17.72
N LEU A 62 -13.71 15.09 -16.80
CA LEU A 62 -14.64 13.97 -16.63
C LEU A 62 -16.02 14.20 -17.25
N GLU A 63 -16.23 15.28 -18.02
CA GLU A 63 -17.52 15.62 -18.63
C GLU A 63 -18.07 14.56 -19.62
N ARG A 64 -17.19 13.74 -20.19
CA ARG A 64 -17.53 12.73 -21.20
C ARG A 64 -17.23 11.33 -20.68
N PRO A 65 -17.96 10.29 -21.15
CA PRO A 65 -17.71 8.90 -20.75
C PRO A 65 -16.23 8.53 -20.86
N CYS A 66 -15.66 8.03 -19.77
CA CYS A 66 -14.26 7.63 -19.70
C CYS A 66 -14.05 6.57 -18.61
N VAL A 67 -12.88 5.96 -18.64
CA VAL A 67 -12.31 5.31 -17.46
C VAL A 67 -11.53 6.35 -16.67
N PHE A 68 -11.68 6.35 -15.35
CA PHE A 68 -10.86 7.14 -14.43
C PHE A 68 -10.00 6.21 -13.59
N LYS A 69 -8.70 6.51 -13.51
CA LYS A 69 -7.77 5.78 -12.65
C LYS A 69 -6.91 6.78 -11.86
N MET A 70 -6.76 6.50 -10.58
CA MET A 70 -5.90 7.24 -9.68
C MET A 70 -4.61 6.46 -9.43
N GLU A 71 -3.48 7.16 -9.44
CA GLU A 71 -2.18 6.69 -9.00
C GLU A 71 -1.76 7.50 -7.75
N PRO A 72 -0.84 7.00 -6.91
CA PRO A 72 -0.49 7.70 -5.68
C PRO A 72 0.11 9.08 -5.99
N PRO A 73 -0.01 10.06 -5.08
CA PRO A 73 0.55 11.40 -5.25
C PRO A 73 2.07 11.39 -5.47
N GLY A 74 2.76 10.33 -5.03
CA GLY A 74 4.20 10.15 -5.21
C GLY A 74 5.01 11.17 -4.42
N ASP A 75 6.26 11.39 -4.82
CA ASP A 75 7.20 12.27 -4.11
C ASP A 75 7.11 13.75 -4.57
N ASP A 76 6.00 14.16 -5.19
CA ASP A 76 5.79 15.53 -5.67
C ASP A 76 5.76 16.53 -4.50
N PRO A 77 6.77 17.41 -4.33
CA PRO A 77 6.86 18.26 -3.14
C PRO A 77 5.67 19.21 -2.98
N ALA A 78 5.08 19.69 -4.08
CA ALA A 78 3.96 20.63 -4.03
C ALA A 78 2.67 19.91 -3.60
N ALA A 79 2.44 18.70 -4.11
CA ALA A 79 1.31 17.88 -3.66
C ALA A 79 1.47 17.46 -2.19
N GLN A 80 2.67 17.01 -1.81
CA GLN A 80 2.98 16.60 -0.44
C GLN A 80 2.81 17.75 0.56
N ALA A 81 3.34 18.93 0.25
CA ALA A 81 3.19 20.13 1.08
C ALA A 81 1.72 20.55 1.22
N ARG A 82 0.94 20.48 0.12
CA ARG A 82 -0.48 20.85 0.17
C ARG A 82 -1.32 19.87 0.99
N LEU A 83 -1.11 18.56 0.84
CA LEU A 83 -1.78 17.56 1.65
C LEU A 83 -1.47 17.77 3.14
N LEU A 84 -0.20 17.96 3.48
CA LEU A 84 0.19 18.25 4.86
C LEU A 84 -0.48 19.53 5.39
N ALA A 85 -0.50 20.61 4.60
CA ALA A 85 -1.14 21.87 5.00
C ALA A 85 -2.64 21.73 5.24
N ASP A 86 -3.35 21.07 4.33
CA ASP A 86 -4.79 20.82 4.46
C ASP A 86 -5.08 19.97 5.71
N GLY A 87 -4.26 18.95 5.98
CA GLY A 87 -4.42 18.09 7.14
C GLY A 87 -4.09 18.78 8.47
N CYS A 88 -3.02 19.59 8.52
CA CYS A 88 -2.71 20.41 9.70
C CYS A 88 -3.85 21.38 10.03
N MET A 89 -4.46 21.99 9.00
CA MET A 89 -5.62 22.87 9.16
C MET A 89 -6.84 22.12 9.72
N VAL A 90 -7.12 20.91 9.21
CA VAL A 90 -8.22 20.08 9.70
C VAL A 90 -8.04 19.67 11.17
N ASP A 91 -6.83 19.25 11.54
CA ASP A 91 -6.51 18.82 12.91
C ASP A 91 -6.25 19.99 13.88
N GLY A 92 -6.24 21.24 13.39
CA GLY A 92 -5.92 22.42 14.20
C GLY A 92 -4.50 22.42 14.77
N VAL A 93 -3.56 21.73 14.10
CA VAL A 93 -2.16 21.66 14.51
C VAL A 93 -1.31 22.65 13.72
N ALA A 94 -0.30 23.23 14.37
CA ALA A 94 0.61 24.13 13.70
C ALA A 94 1.36 23.42 12.56
N MET A 95 1.58 24.12 11.46
CA MET A 95 2.43 23.62 10.38
C MET A 95 3.82 23.32 10.92
N PRO A 96 4.37 22.12 10.67
CA PRO A 96 5.74 21.84 11.05
C PRO A 96 6.70 22.74 10.25
N GLY A 97 7.92 22.88 10.77
CA GLY A 97 9.02 23.43 9.98
C GLY A 97 9.34 22.58 8.75
N PRO A 98 10.29 23.01 7.91
CA PRO A 98 10.71 22.26 6.74
C PRO A 98 11.12 20.84 7.13
N LEU A 99 10.44 19.84 6.56
CA LEU A 99 10.81 18.44 6.74
C LEU A 99 12.06 18.13 5.93
N GLU A 100 12.97 17.39 6.54
CA GLU A 100 14.17 16.93 5.86
C GLU A 100 13.88 15.69 5.01
N HIS A 101 14.70 15.48 3.98
CA HIS A 101 14.54 14.31 3.11
C HIS A 101 14.65 13.01 3.93
N GLY A 102 13.60 12.18 3.84
CA GLY A 102 13.53 10.91 4.54
C GLY A 102 13.10 11.01 6.00
N GLU A 103 12.84 12.20 6.54
CA GLU A 103 12.32 12.35 7.90
C GLU A 103 10.94 11.67 8.05
N ILE A 104 10.78 10.92 9.15
CA ILE A 104 9.54 10.25 9.52
C ILE A 104 8.83 11.12 10.55
N ALA A 105 8.03 12.06 10.06
CA ALA A 105 7.28 13.01 10.87
C ALA A 105 5.91 13.30 10.26
N VAL A 106 5.04 13.89 11.08
CA VAL A 106 3.70 14.40 10.72
C VAL A 106 2.83 13.46 9.91
N CYS A 107 2.99 12.14 10.08
CA CYS A 107 2.29 11.15 9.28
C CYS A 107 0.76 11.24 9.44
N GLY A 108 0.28 11.59 10.65
CA GLY A 108 -1.14 11.76 10.93
C GLY A 108 -1.76 12.94 10.17
N ALA A 109 -1.17 14.13 10.29
CA ALA A 109 -1.63 15.32 9.59
C ALA A 109 -1.58 15.13 8.07
N TRP A 110 -0.50 14.56 7.54
CA TRP A 110 -0.43 14.23 6.12
C TRP A 110 -1.58 13.31 5.66
N PHE A 111 -1.85 12.24 6.42
CA PHE A 111 -2.94 11.33 6.10
C PHE A 111 -4.31 12.01 6.17
N LYS A 112 -4.52 12.94 7.09
CA LYS A 112 -5.75 13.75 7.17
C LYS A 112 -5.96 14.62 5.94
N GLY A 113 -4.89 15.20 5.39
CA GLY A 113 -4.96 15.87 4.10
C GLY A 113 -5.35 14.95 2.96
N LEU A 114 -4.76 13.75 2.91
CA LEU A 114 -5.11 12.74 1.92
C LEU A 114 -6.55 12.26 2.06
N GLU A 115 -7.03 12.03 3.28
CA GLU A 115 -8.41 11.68 3.59
C GLU A 115 -9.37 12.74 3.03
N GLY A 116 -9.17 14.03 3.35
CA GLY A 116 -10.00 15.10 2.83
C GLY A 116 -9.95 15.23 1.31
N ALA A 117 -8.79 14.99 0.70
CA ALA A 117 -8.65 14.95 -0.76
C ALA A 117 -9.46 13.79 -1.37
N LEU A 118 -9.29 12.56 -0.88
CA LEU A 118 -9.97 11.38 -1.42
C LEU A 118 -11.48 11.41 -1.18
N GLN A 119 -11.95 11.96 -0.05
CA GLN A 119 -13.37 12.22 0.19
C GLN A 119 -13.95 13.21 -0.83
N ARG A 120 -13.22 14.30 -1.13
CA ARG A 120 -13.61 15.24 -2.19
C ARG A 120 -13.66 14.56 -3.56
N LEU A 121 -12.67 13.73 -3.87
CA LEU A 121 -12.63 12.99 -5.13
C LEU A 121 -13.84 12.04 -5.26
N GLU A 122 -14.18 11.33 -4.19
CA GLU A 122 -15.33 10.45 -4.14
C GLU A 122 -16.64 11.22 -4.36
N GLN A 123 -16.81 12.37 -3.71
CA GLN A 123 -17.95 13.27 -3.92
C GLN A 123 -18.05 13.77 -5.37
N GLN A 124 -16.92 14.14 -5.99
CA GLN A 124 -16.89 14.55 -7.40
C GLN A 124 -17.36 13.41 -8.33
N LEU A 125 -16.90 12.18 -8.06
CA LEU A 125 -17.22 11.01 -8.88
C LEU A 125 -18.65 10.51 -8.68
N ALA A 126 -19.24 10.67 -7.49
CA ALA A 126 -20.60 10.23 -7.19
C ALA A 126 -21.67 10.84 -8.13
N GLY A 127 -21.42 12.06 -8.63
CA GLY A 127 -22.30 12.73 -9.60
C GLY A 127 -22.06 12.36 -11.08
N MET A 128 -21.16 11.40 -11.37
CA MET A 128 -20.67 11.12 -12.72
C MET A 128 -20.82 9.63 -13.10
N PRO A 129 -22.06 9.12 -13.28
CA PRO A 129 -22.30 7.69 -13.56
C PRO A 129 -21.73 7.21 -14.90
N HIS A 130 -21.40 8.13 -15.82
CA HIS A 130 -20.71 7.84 -17.08
C HIS A 130 -19.20 7.62 -16.94
N VAL A 131 -18.63 7.89 -15.77
CA VAL A 131 -17.21 7.66 -15.46
C VAL A 131 -17.06 6.31 -14.78
N ARG A 132 -16.30 5.41 -15.41
CA ARG A 132 -15.94 4.11 -14.82
C ARG A 132 -14.67 4.25 -14.01
N VAL A 133 -14.82 4.21 -12.69
CA VAL A 133 -13.70 4.34 -11.74
C VAL A 133 -13.02 2.98 -11.58
N MET A 134 -11.71 2.92 -11.82
CA MET A 134 -10.97 1.66 -11.75
C MET A 134 -10.82 1.16 -10.31
N ASN A 135 -10.39 2.04 -9.42
CA ASN A 135 -10.40 1.77 -7.98
C ASN A 135 -11.08 2.90 -7.22
N SER A 136 -11.98 2.54 -6.32
CA SER A 136 -12.67 3.48 -5.44
C SER A 136 -11.68 4.33 -4.63
N PRO A 137 -11.82 5.67 -4.59
CA PRO A 137 -11.04 6.52 -3.70
C PRO A 137 -11.19 6.13 -2.21
N GLY A 138 -12.38 5.73 -1.78
CA GLY A 138 -12.65 5.32 -0.39
C GLY A 138 -11.90 4.04 -0.01
N GLU A 139 -11.91 3.02 -0.86
CA GLU A 139 -11.12 1.81 -0.62
C GLU A 139 -9.62 2.05 -0.76
N ALA A 140 -9.20 2.96 -1.65
CA ALA A 140 -7.81 3.37 -1.75
C ALA A 140 -7.31 4.08 -0.49
N LEU A 141 -8.15 4.91 0.14
CA LEU A 141 -7.88 5.52 1.43
C LEU A 141 -7.76 4.44 2.52
N LEU A 142 -8.71 3.50 2.57
CA LEU A 142 -8.71 2.40 3.54
C LEU A 142 -7.44 1.54 3.42
N MET A 143 -7.02 1.19 2.21
CA MET A 143 -5.77 0.44 1.98
C MET A 143 -4.50 1.24 2.32
N THR A 144 -4.56 2.58 2.32
CA THR A 144 -3.44 3.44 2.71
C THR A 144 -3.26 3.49 4.24
N ASP A 145 -4.34 3.39 5.00
CA ASP A 145 -4.30 3.20 6.45
C ASP A 145 -4.05 1.73 6.78
N LYS A 146 -2.81 1.37 7.10
CA LYS A 146 -2.46 -0.04 7.30
C LYS A 146 -3.19 -0.68 8.48
N LEU A 147 -3.47 0.06 9.55
CA LEU A 147 -4.18 -0.52 10.70
C LEU A 147 -5.64 -0.76 10.35
N ALA A 148 -6.31 0.23 9.76
CA ALA A 148 -7.70 0.10 9.35
C ALA A 148 -7.86 -0.97 8.25
N CYS A 149 -6.93 -1.04 7.29
CA CYS A 149 -6.88 -2.08 6.26
C CYS A 149 -6.78 -3.48 6.88
N GLN A 150 -5.88 -3.68 7.84
CA GLN A 150 -5.75 -4.98 8.51
C GLN A 150 -7.00 -5.34 9.32
N GLN A 151 -7.59 -4.37 10.03
CA GLN A 151 -8.85 -4.58 10.75
C GLN A 151 -10.00 -4.95 9.79
N HIS A 152 -10.07 -4.29 8.64
CA HIS A 152 -11.04 -4.57 7.59
C HIS A 152 -10.87 -5.99 7.05
N LEU A 153 -9.66 -6.37 6.66
CA LEU A 153 -9.32 -7.73 6.22
C LEU A 153 -9.70 -8.78 7.27
N ALA A 154 -9.38 -8.53 8.55
CA ALA A 154 -9.77 -9.41 9.65
C ALA A 154 -11.29 -9.54 9.79
N GLY A 155 -12.05 -8.45 9.68
CA GLY A 155 -13.52 -8.45 9.69
C GLY A 155 -14.13 -9.26 8.54
N HIS A 156 -13.42 -9.36 7.41
CA HIS A 156 -13.74 -10.22 6.27
C HIS A 156 -13.16 -11.64 6.38
N HIS A 157 -12.66 -12.03 7.55
CA HIS A 157 -12.05 -13.34 7.84
C HIS A 157 -10.86 -13.68 6.94
N VAL A 158 -10.18 -12.68 6.39
CA VAL A 158 -8.94 -12.88 5.64
C VAL A 158 -7.83 -13.19 6.64
N PRO A 159 -7.04 -14.28 6.45
CA PRO A 159 -5.92 -14.57 7.32
C PRO A 159 -4.86 -13.47 7.28
N ILE A 160 -4.56 -12.89 8.44
CA ILE A 160 -3.56 -11.83 8.62
C ILE A 160 -2.64 -12.15 9.80
N ALA A 161 -1.60 -11.34 10.01
CA ALA A 161 -0.82 -11.39 11.24
C ALA A 161 -1.70 -11.02 12.47
N PRO A 162 -1.46 -11.61 13.66
CA PRO A 162 -2.17 -11.20 14.86
C PRO A 162 -2.05 -9.70 15.10
N LEU A 163 -3.16 -8.97 15.21
CA LEU A 163 -3.15 -7.54 15.51
C LEU A 163 -3.02 -7.33 17.02
N LEU A 164 -2.03 -6.52 17.42
CA LEU A 164 -1.82 -6.11 18.82
C LEU A 164 -2.41 -4.73 19.09
N GLY A 165 -2.69 -3.94 18.05
CA GLY A 165 -3.29 -2.61 18.17
C GLY A 165 -2.28 -1.46 18.15
N THR A 166 -2.75 -0.26 18.50
CA THR A 166 -1.94 0.97 18.45
C THR A 166 -0.84 0.98 19.49
N VAL A 167 0.33 1.51 19.15
CA VAL A 167 1.45 1.69 20.06
C VAL A 167 1.45 3.14 20.56
N GLN A 168 1.46 3.31 21.88
CA GLN A 168 1.43 4.63 22.54
C GLN A 168 2.81 5.04 23.10
N GLY A 169 3.80 4.17 22.92
CA GLY A 169 5.14 4.29 23.45
C GLY A 169 5.70 2.93 23.83
N TYR A 170 6.95 2.92 24.26
CA TYR A 170 7.69 1.70 24.59
C TYR A 170 7.03 0.85 25.68
N ASP A 171 6.62 1.46 26.80
CA ASP A 171 6.03 0.71 27.92
C ASP A 171 4.67 0.11 27.52
N HIS A 172 3.86 0.88 26.78
CA HIS A 172 2.59 0.36 26.25
C HIS A 172 2.85 -0.81 25.29
N PHE A 173 3.82 -0.70 24.37
CA PHE A 173 4.17 -1.78 23.46
C PHE A 173 4.59 -3.07 24.20
N ARG A 174 5.39 -2.95 25.27
CA ARG A 174 5.73 -4.11 26.11
C ARG A 174 4.50 -4.74 26.75
N SER A 175 3.56 -3.93 27.23
CA SER A 175 2.30 -4.46 27.79
C SER A 175 1.47 -5.21 26.74
N LEU A 176 1.46 -4.75 25.48
CA LEU A 176 0.79 -5.46 24.38
C LEU A 176 1.43 -6.82 24.12
N LEU A 177 2.76 -6.91 24.14
CA LEU A 177 3.46 -8.19 24.01
C LEU A 177 3.11 -9.14 25.16
N ASP A 178 3.07 -8.64 26.40
CA ASP A 178 2.73 -9.44 27.59
C ASP A 178 1.28 -9.94 27.52
N GLN A 179 0.33 -9.07 27.16
CA GLN A 179 -1.10 -9.41 27.01
C GLN A 179 -1.34 -10.49 25.95
N HIS A 180 -0.60 -10.43 24.84
CA HIS A 180 -0.72 -11.41 23.77
C HIS A 180 0.19 -12.64 23.94
N GLY A 181 1.02 -12.69 24.99
CA GLY A 181 1.97 -13.78 25.22
C GLY A 181 3.03 -13.91 24.12
N LEU A 182 3.47 -12.78 23.54
CA LEU A 182 4.41 -12.73 22.43
C LEU A 182 5.77 -12.16 22.87
N ASP A 183 6.84 -12.66 22.24
CA ASP A 183 8.20 -12.14 22.40
C ASP A 183 8.74 -11.48 21.12
N ARG A 184 7.93 -11.48 20.05
CA ARG A 184 8.31 -10.99 18.72
C ARG A 184 7.12 -10.32 18.05
N ALA A 185 7.35 -9.11 17.56
CA ALA A 185 6.34 -8.34 16.84
C ALA A 185 6.99 -7.45 15.77
N PHE A 186 6.19 -7.05 14.80
CA PHE A 186 6.49 -5.92 13.93
C PHE A 186 5.77 -4.68 14.43
N ILE A 187 6.47 -3.56 14.53
CA ILE A 187 5.86 -2.23 14.68
C ILE A 187 5.89 -1.58 13.30
N LYS A 188 4.78 -0.98 12.87
CA LYS A 188 4.65 -0.31 11.58
C LYS A 188 4.10 1.09 11.80
N THR A 189 4.61 2.06 11.05
CA THR A 189 3.91 3.35 10.88
C THR A 189 2.58 3.09 10.17
N ARG A 190 1.50 3.70 10.66
CA ARG A 190 0.14 3.44 10.15
C ARG A 190 -0.06 3.90 8.71
N TYR A 191 0.56 5.01 8.32
CA TYR A 191 0.39 5.64 7.01
C TYR A 191 1.66 5.63 6.15
N GLY A 192 2.74 4.99 6.61
CA GLY A 192 4.03 5.01 5.90
C GLY A 192 4.05 4.04 4.72
N SER A 193 4.79 4.38 3.66
CA SER A 193 5.04 3.49 2.52
C SER A 193 6.46 2.91 2.55
N SER A 194 6.77 1.95 1.67
CA SER A 194 8.14 1.47 1.44
C SER A 194 8.90 1.06 2.70
N ALA A 195 8.23 0.32 3.59
CA ALA A 195 8.78 -0.14 4.87
C ALA A 195 9.37 0.99 5.75
N SER A 196 8.99 2.25 5.53
CA SER A 196 9.45 3.40 6.32
C SER A 196 8.97 3.27 7.76
N GLY A 197 9.92 3.32 8.71
CA GLY A 197 9.61 3.24 10.14
C GLY A 197 9.14 1.87 10.62
N VAL A 198 9.39 0.80 9.87
CA VAL A 198 9.07 -0.57 10.31
C VAL A 198 10.16 -1.07 11.25
N VAL A 199 9.75 -1.67 12.37
CA VAL A 199 10.63 -2.25 13.38
C VAL A 199 10.29 -3.73 13.53
N ALA A 200 11.28 -4.58 13.31
CA ALA A 200 11.23 -5.99 13.68
C ALA A 200 11.81 -6.13 15.09
N TYR A 201 10.93 -6.30 16.08
CA TYR A 201 11.29 -6.36 17.50
C TYR A 201 11.32 -7.80 18.00
N ARG A 202 12.28 -8.10 18.87
CA ARG A 202 12.33 -9.34 19.65
C ARG A 202 12.87 -9.10 21.05
N ARG A 203 12.39 -9.89 22.01
CA ARG A 203 12.97 -10.01 23.35
C ARG A 203 13.19 -11.46 23.73
N ASN A 204 13.99 -11.70 24.77
CA ASN A 204 14.14 -13.02 25.38
C ASN A 204 13.73 -13.00 26.87
N ARG A 205 13.68 -14.18 27.49
CA ARG A 205 13.34 -14.34 28.91
C ARG A 205 14.33 -13.72 29.89
N ARG A 206 15.55 -13.40 29.46
CA ARG A 206 16.58 -12.74 30.27
C ARG A 206 16.40 -11.21 30.28
N GLY A 207 15.47 -10.70 29.46
CA GLY A 207 15.23 -9.27 29.30
C GLY A 207 16.05 -8.61 28.19
N ASP A 208 16.84 -9.37 27.42
CA ASP A 208 17.56 -8.80 26.28
C ASP A 208 16.57 -8.45 25.17
N GLU A 209 16.70 -7.25 24.63
CA GLU A 209 15.86 -6.72 23.57
C GLU A 209 16.67 -6.46 22.30
N GLN A 210 15.98 -6.52 21.17
CA GLN A 210 16.53 -6.06 19.91
C GLN A 210 15.44 -5.51 18.99
N ALA A 211 15.69 -4.31 18.47
CA ALA A 211 14.91 -3.69 17.41
C ALA A 211 15.75 -3.59 16.13
N THR A 212 15.30 -4.23 15.05
CA THR A 212 15.91 -4.06 13.72
C THR A 212 14.97 -3.26 12.84
N THR A 213 15.40 -2.11 12.32
CA THR A 213 14.49 -1.14 11.73
C THR A 213 15.08 -0.38 10.54
N SER A 214 14.21 0.17 9.70
CA SER A 214 14.51 1.16 8.66
C SER A 214 14.47 2.60 9.19
N ALA A 215 14.02 2.82 10.42
CA ALA A 215 14.03 4.12 11.09
C ALA A 215 15.36 4.31 11.85
N GLN A 216 16.17 5.27 11.42
CA GLN A 216 17.39 5.66 12.09
C GLN A 216 17.12 6.83 13.03
N LEU A 217 17.55 6.69 14.28
CA LEU A 217 17.66 7.78 15.24
C LEU A 217 18.83 8.69 14.85
N VAL A 218 18.55 9.99 14.74
CA VAL A 218 19.53 11.04 14.47
C VAL A 218 19.34 12.14 15.50
N ASP A 219 20.40 12.50 16.22
CA ASP A 219 20.37 13.58 17.19
C ASP A 219 20.32 14.94 16.48
N GLY A 220 19.45 15.83 16.96
CA GLY A 220 19.31 17.19 16.44
C GLY A 220 19.10 18.23 17.51
N THR A 221 19.11 19.51 17.10
CA THR A 221 18.81 20.68 17.93
C THR A 221 17.32 20.68 18.31
N GLY A 222 16.95 19.85 19.29
CA GLY A 222 15.55 19.59 19.67
C GLY A 222 15.29 18.16 20.13
N GLY A 223 16.31 17.30 20.13
CA GLY A 223 16.24 15.89 20.50
C GLY A 223 16.36 14.97 19.29
N ALA A 224 16.22 13.66 19.54
CA ALA A 224 16.31 12.66 18.49
C ALA A 224 15.13 12.75 17.51
N ARG A 225 15.43 12.58 16.22
CA ARG A 225 14.48 12.52 15.10
C ARG A 225 14.63 11.19 14.38
N LEU A 226 13.61 10.80 13.61
CA LEU A 226 13.59 9.56 12.85
C LEU A 226 13.75 9.84 11.36
N TYR A 227 14.64 9.08 10.71
CA TYR A 227 14.82 9.13 9.27
C TYR A 227 14.72 7.74 8.67
N ASN A 228 14.07 7.62 7.53
CA ASN A 228 14.02 6.41 6.74
C ASN A 228 15.39 6.16 6.08
N ALA A 229 15.98 5.01 6.39
CA ALA A 229 17.28 4.60 5.89
C ALA A 229 17.17 3.31 5.07
N LYS A 230 17.86 3.27 3.92
CA LYS A 230 17.99 2.04 3.11
C LYS A 230 18.76 0.94 3.85
N ARG A 231 19.73 1.33 4.67
CA ARG A 231 20.49 0.41 5.52
C ARG A 231 19.75 0.26 6.85
N MET A 232 19.43 -0.98 7.21
CA MET A 232 18.75 -1.28 8.47
C MET A 232 19.66 -1.00 9.65
N SER A 233 19.10 -0.35 10.68
CA SER A 233 19.71 -0.15 11.99
C SER A 233 19.33 -1.28 12.94
N ARG A 234 20.20 -1.53 13.93
CA ARG A 234 19.95 -2.49 15.01
C ARG A 234 20.21 -1.81 16.35
N TYR A 235 19.19 -1.79 17.20
CA TYR A 235 19.25 -1.25 18.55
C TYR A 235 19.11 -2.40 19.54
N HIS A 236 19.95 -2.39 20.57
CA HIS A 236 19.99 -3.38 21.65
C HIS A 236 19.83 -2.75 23.03
N GLN A 237 20.13 -1.45 23.16
CA GLN A 237 19.98 -0.72 24.41
C GLN A 237 18.52 -0.32 24.61
N ALA A 238 17.98 -0.59 25.79
CA ALA A 238 16.59 -0.28 26.11
C ALA A 238 16.27 1.22 25.96
N ALA A 239 17.22 2.11 26.25
CA ALA A 239 17.07 3.55 26.08
C ALA A 239 16.86 3.97 24.61
N ASP A 240 17.62 3.39 23.69
CA ASP A 240 17.49 3.65 22.25
C ASP A 240 16.18 3.07 21.71
N ILE A 241 15.84 1.84 22.11
CA ILE A 241 14.59 1.19 21.71
C ILE A 241 13.38 1.99 22.23
N ARG A 242 13.46 2.50 23.47
CA ARG A 242 12.45 3.38 24.04
C ARG A 242 12.26 4.62 23.19
N THR A 243 13.33 5.35 22.93
CA THR A 243 13.30 6.57 22.12
C THR A 243 12.73 6.31 20.72
N LEU A 244 13.16 5.24 20.06
CA LEU A 244 12.64 4.81 18.76
C LEU A 244 11.12 4.57 18.80
N LEU A 245 10.62 3.78 19.75
CA LEU A 245 9.20 3.43 19.83
C LEU A 245 8.34 4.62 20.25
N ASP A 246 8.82 5.48 21.15
CA ASP A 246 8.10 6.69 21.57
C ASP A 246 7.96 7.69 20.41
N LEU A 247 9.01 7.84 19.59
CA LEU A 247 8.94 8.68 18.38
C LEU A 247 8.02 8.08 17.31
N LEU A 248 8.06 6.77 17.09
CA LEU A 248 7.14 6.09 16.17
C LEU A 248 5.69 6.13 16.64
N ALA A 249 5.44 6.05 17.95
CA ALA A 249 4.11 6.19 18.54
C ALA A 249 3.49 7.57 18.22
N LYS A 250 4.28 8.64 18.25
CA LYS A 250 3.84 9.99 17.81
C LYS A 250 3.44 10.03 16.33
N GLN A 251 3.91 9.07 15.53
CA GLN A 251 3.53 8.88 14.13
C GLN A 251 2.42 7.83 13.95
N GLN A 252 1.63 7.58 15.02
CA GLN A 252 0.50 6.67 15.07
C GLN A 252 0.88 5.22 14.73
N ALA A 253 2.04 4.74 15.19
CA ALA A 253 2.44 3.36 14.95
C ALA A 253 1.48 2.34 15.57
N TYR A 254 1.47 1.13 15.01
CA TYR A 254 0.73 -0.02 15.53
C TYR A 254 1.61 -1.28 15.46
N ALA A 255 1.19 -2.33 16.18
CA ALA A 255 1.93 -3.58 16.28
C ALA A 255 1.15 -4.78 15.74
N GLU A 256 1.91 -5.71 15.15
CA GLU A 256 1.44 -7.01 14.65
C GLU A 256 2.36 -8.13 15.16
N GLY A 257 1.80 -9.33 15.35
CA GLY A 257 2.56 -10.52 15.67
C GLY A 257 3.53 -10.90 14.54
N TRP A 258 4.70 -11.41 14.92
CA TRP A 258 5.71 -11.80 13.93
C TRP A 258 5.33 -13.09 13.20
N LEU A 259 4.92 -12.98 11.93
CA LEU A 259 4.74 -14.15 11.05
C LEU A 259 6.08 -14.67 10.50
N PRO A 260 6.39 -15.97 10.64
CA PRO A 260 7.62 -16.54 10.09
C PRO A 260 7.54 -16.58 8.56
N LYS A 261 8.52 -15.98 7.89
CA LYS A 261 8.66 -16.05 6.43
C LYS A 261 9.27 -17.37 5.99
N PRO A 262 8.74 -18.03 4.95
CA PRO A 262 9.38 -19.21 4.36
C PRO A 262 10.80 -18.89 3.88
N ARG A 263 11.62 -19.94 3.77
CA ARG A 263 13.04 -19.84 3.41
C ARG A 263 13.30 -20.36 2.00
N ALA A 264 14.20 -19.69 1.30
CA ALA A 264 14.78 -20.16 0.04
C ALA A 264 16.30 -20.01 0.13
N GLY A 265 17.01 -21.14 0.28
CA GLY A 265 18.44 -21.15 0.57
C GLY A 265 18.77 -20.45 1.89
N ASN A 266 19.64 -19.43 1.83
CA ASN A 266 20.02 -18.62 2.98
C ASN A 266 19.07 -17.44 3.26
N GLY A 267 18.10 -17.17 2.38
CA GLY A 267 17.18 -16.04 2.47
C GLY A 267 15.77 -16.42 2.94
N HIS A 268 14.97 -15.38 3.18
CA HIS A 268 13.54 -15.46 3.42
C HIS A 268 12.79 -14.80 2.28
N TYR A 269 11.54 -15.19 2.06
CA TYR A 269 10.72 -14.55 1.04
C TYR A 269 9.29 -14.27 1.48
N ASP A 270 8.73 -13.25 0.82
CA ASP A 270 7.30 -13.03 0.71
C ASP A 270 6.92 -13.10 -0.77
N ILE A 271 5.63 -13.13 -1.05
CA ILE A 271 5.07 -13.24 -2.39
C ILE A 271 4.22 -12.01 -2.64
N ARG A 272 4.48 -11.37 -3.77
CA ARG A 272 3.61 -10.34 -4.29
C ARG A 272 2.61 -10.94 -5.22
N VAL A 273 1.36 -10.58 -5.05
CA VAL A 273 0.26 -10.96 -5.93
C VAL A 273 -0.46 -9.69 -6.35
N LEU A 274 -0.56 -9.47 -7.65
CA LEU A 274 -1.48 -8.50 -8.22
C LEU A 274 -2.81 -9.22 -8.46
N THR A 275 -3.90 -8.67 -7.94
CA THR A 275 -5.25 -9.10 -8.29
C THR A 275 -5.89 -8.14 -9.28
N LEU A 276 -6.65 -8.69 -10.23
CA LEU A 276 -7.43 -7.97 -11.23
C LEU A 276 -8.87 -8.48 -11.18
N ALA A 277 -9.86 -7.59 -11.08
CA ALA A 277 -11.28 -7.96 -10.94
C ALA A 277 -11.54 -9.01 -9.84
N GLY A 278 -10.87 -8.87 -8.69
CA GLY A 278 -11.00 -9.81 -7.57
C GLY A 278 -10.28 -11.16 -7.77
N GLN A 279 -9.55 -11.38 -8.87
CA GLN A 279 -8.83 -12.63 -9.14
C GLN A 279 -7.31 -12.44 -9.09
N PRO A 280 -6.55 -13.38 -8.50
CA PRO A 280 -5.09 -13.39 -8.60
C PRO A 280 -4.63 -13.48 -10.06
N ALA A 281 -3.71 -12.59 -10.45
CA ALA A 281 -3.12 -12.55 -11.78
C ALA A 281 -1.59 -12.72 -11.69
N HIS A 282 -0.83 -11.62 -11.75
CA HIS A 282 0.63 -11.65 -11.66
C HIS A 282 1.09 -11.99 -10.25
N ARG A 283 2.12 -12.84 -10.14
CA ARG A 283 2.77 -13.12 -8.86
C ARG A 283 4.27 -13.28 -8.97
N VAL A 284 4.99 -12.88 -7.92
CA VAL A 284 6.44 -13.02 -7.84
C VAL A 284 6.89 -13.17 -6.40
N ALA A 285 7.78 -14.13 -6.15
CA ALA A 285 8.44 -14.24 -4.86
C ALA A 285 9.61 -13.25 -4.77
N ARG A 286 9.70 -12.54 -3.64
CA ARG A 286 10.81 -11.63 -3.34
C ARG A 286 11.70 -12.26 -2.28
N ILE A 287 12.89 -12.71 -2.68
CA ILE A 287 13.86 -13.32 -1.79
C ILE A 287 14.83 -12.24 -1.29
N GLY A 288 14.86 -12.04 0.02
CA GLY A 288 15.83 -11.18 0.68
C GLY A 288 16.61 -11.91 1.76
N THR A 289 17.84 -11.45 1.99
CA THR A 289 18.74 -11.97 3.04
C THR A 289 18.58 -11.23 4.38
N ARG A 290 17.72 -10.20 4.41
CA ARG A 290 17.45 -9.35 5.57
C ARG A 290 16.04 -9.60 6.10
N MET A 291 15.79 -9.22 7.36
CA MET A 291 14.47 -9.39 8.00
C MET A 291 13.33 -8.65 7.29
N MET A 292 13.64 -7.55 6.58
CA MET A 292 12.69 -6.80 5.76
C MET A 292 13.05 -6.92 4.27
N THR A 293 12.05 -7.20 3.45
CA THR A 293 12.12 -7.57 2.02
C THR A 293 11.37 -6.54 1.19
N ASN A 294 11.77 -5.27 1.25
CA ASN A 294 11.09 -4.20 0.50
C ASN A 294 11.58 -4.07 -0.96
N LEU A 295 10.73 -3.55 -1.84
CA LEU A 295 10.94 -3.20 -3.26
C LEU A 295 12.25 -2.45 -3.56
N HIS A 296 12.76 -1.69 -2.60
CA HIS A 296 13.98 -0.88 -2.70
C HIS A 296 15.25 -1.60 -2.21
N LEU A 297 15.12 -2.84 -1.74
CA LEU A 297 16.20 -3.64 -1.17
C LEU A 297 16.51 -4.82 -2.09
N ASP A 298 17.11 -4.58 -3.27
CA ASP A 298 17.83 -5.53 -4.16
C ASP A 298 17.40 -7.01 -4.13
N SER A 299 16.10 -7.27 -3.95
CA SER A 299 15.61 -8.61 -3.61
C SER A 299 15.56 -9.42 -4.88
N ARG A 300 16.09 -10.63 -4.83
CA ARG A 300 16.08 -11.53 -5.97
C ARG A 300 14.64 -11.95 -6.23
N ARG A 301 14.16 -11.76 -7.46
CA ARG A 301 12.86 -12.26 -7.92
C ARG A 301 12.97 -13.74 -8.27
N ALA A 302 11.93 -14.49 -7.93
CA ALA A 302 11.78 -15.89 -8.31
C ALA A 302 10.32 -16.18 -8.67
N GLU A 303 10.12 -17.20 -9.49
CA GLU A 303 8.79 -17.73 -9.80
C GLU A 303 8.20 -18.35 -8.53
N THR A 304 6.94 -18.01 -8.23
CA THR A 304 6.30 -18.41 -6.97
C THR A 304 6.13 -19.93 -6.90
N GLU A 305 5.78 -20.50 -8.04
CA GLU A 305 5.56 -21.92 -8.30
C GLU A 305 6.83 -22.74 -8.10
N SER A 306 8.01 -22.13 -8.26
CA SER A 306 9.30 -22.80 -8.00
C SER A 306 9.64 -22.93 -6.51
N LEU A 307 8.93 -22.21 -5.63
CA LEU A 307 9.24 -22.12 -4.19
C LEU A 307 8.16 -22.70 -3.28
N LEU A 308 6.90 -22.69 -3.73
CA LEU A 308 5.76 -23.19 -2.96
C LEU A 308 5.39 -24.62 -3.34
N ASP A 309 5.06 -25.42 -2.33
CA ASP A 309 4.34 -26.67 -2.55
C ASP A 309 2.90 -26.40 -3.05
N PRO A 310 2.25 -27.37 -3.71
CA PRO A 310 0.91 -27.18 -4.27
C PRO A 310 -0.15 -26.73 -3.26
N ALA A 311 -0.09 -27.19 -2.00
CA ALA A 311 -1.06 -26.80 -0.99
C ALA A 311 -0.86 -25.33 -0.56
N SER A 312 0.40 -24.90 -0.39
CA SER A 312 0.71 -23.50 -0.09
C SER A 312 0.37 -22.57 -1.26
N LEU A 313 0.54 -23.02 -2.50
CA LEU A 313 0.14 -22.26 -3.69
C LEU A 313 -1.38 -22.06 -3.76
N LEU A 314 -2.15 -23.13 -3.52
CA LEU A 314 -3.61 -23.06 -3.45
C LEU A 314 -4.08 -22.13 -2.32
N ALA A 315 -3.46 -22.22 -1.14
CA ALA A 315 -3.76 -21.35 -0.02
C ALA A 315 -3.48 -19.87 -0.35
N LEU A 316 -2.36 -19.58 -1.02
CA LEU A 316 -2.00 -18.25 -1.48
C LEU A 316 -3.08 -17.69 -2.43
N GLU A 317 -3.50 -18.44 -3.44
CA GLU A 317 -4.51 -18.01 -4.41
C GLU A 317 -5.87 -17.74 -3.75
N ASN A 318 -6.29 -18.63 -2.84
CA ASN A 318 -7.55 -18.49 -2.13
C ASN A 318 -7.56 -17.26 -1.21
N VAL A 319 -6.49 -17.07 -0.43
CA VAL A 319 -6.36 -15.90 0.45
C VAL A 319 -6.25 -14.60 -0.35
N ALA A 320 -5.51 -14.59 -1.47
CA ALA A 320 -5.44 -13.43 -2.34
C ALA A 320 -6.80 -13.06 -2.96
N ARG A 321 -7.59 -14.07 -3.38
CA ARG A 321 -8.97 -13.86 -3.87
C ARG A 321 -9.87 -13.31 -2.76
N GLN A 322 -9.82 -13.90 -1.57
CA GLN A 322 -10.63 -13.45 -0.43
C GLN A 322 -10.27 -12.02 -0.01
N ALA A 323 -8.97 -11.68 0.02
CA ALA A 323 -8.50 -10.33 0.30
C ALA A 323 -9.01 -9.32 -0.73
N ALA A 324 -9.00 -9.67 -2.02
CA ALA A 324 -9.53 -8.79 -3.06
C ALA A 324 -11.06 -8.64 -2.97
N GLN A 325 -11.79 -9.70 -2.60
CA GLN A 325 -13.24 -9.64 -2.38
C GLN A 325 -13.63 -8.75 -1.20
N ALA A 326 -12.72 -8.49 -0.25
CA ALA A 326 -12.96 -7.52 0.81
C ALA A 326 -13.00 -6.06 0.29
N PHE A 327 -12.53 -5.81 -0.94
CA PHE A 327 -12.53 -4.49 -1.58
C PHE A 327 -13.27 -4.54 -2.93
N PRO A 328 -14.59 -4.76 -2.92
CA PRO A 328 -15.36 -5.01 -4.14
C PRO A 328 -15.41 -3.83 -5.11
N ALA A 329 -15.11 -2.60 -4.66
CA ALA A 329 -15.07 -1.42 -5.51
C ALA A 329 -13.66 -1.09 -6.05
N SER A 330 -12.71 -2.03 -5.92
CA SER A 330 -11.34 -1.92 -6.42
C SER A 330 -11.01 -3.03 -7.39
N HIS A 331 -10.72 -2.64 -8.63
CA HIS A 331 -10.34 -3.58 -9.68
C HIS A 331 -8.92 -4.13 -9.50
N ILE A 332 -7.99 -3.30 -9.00
CA ILE A 332 -6.56 -3.60 -8.94
C ILE A 332 -6.09 -3.56 -7.49
N ILE A 333 -5.53 -4.66 -7.00
CA ILE A 333 -4.95 -4.68 -5.64
C ILE A 333 -3.61 -5.39 -5.68
N GLY A 334 -2.58 -4.76 -5.13
CA GLY A 334 -1.28 -5.38 -4.87
C GLY A 334 -1.29 -5.94 -3.46
N LEU A 335 -1.00 -7.23 -3.31
CA LEU A 335 -0.98 -7.91 -2.03
C LEU A 335 0.44 -8.40 -1.75
N ASP A 336 0.97 -8.06 -0.59
CA ASP A 336 2.14 -8.72 -0.02
C ASP A 336 1.63 -9.88 0.86
N LEU A 337 2.02 -11.12 0.56
CA LEU A 337 1.60 -12.32 1.29
C LEU A 337 2.79 -13.17 1.74
N VAL A 338 2.56 -14.00 2.76
CA VAL A 338 3.43 -15.15 3.09
C VAL A 338 2.62 -16.42 3.01
N ALA A 339 3.20 -17.47 2.43
CA ALA A 339 2.57 -18.78 2.36
C ALA A 339 3.58 -19.89 2.67
N GLN A 340 3.17 -20.86 3.48
CA GLN A 340 3.93 -22.07 3.81
C GLN A 340 3.03 -23.09 4.49
N ARG A 341 3.33 -24.39 4.32
CA ARG A 341 2.63 -25.49 5.01
C ARG A 341 1.10 -25.46 4.79
N GLY A 342 0.67 -25.14 3.56
CA GLY A 342 -0.75 -25.09 3.21
C GLY A 342 -1.53 -23.91 3.81
N GLN A 343 -0.84 -22.90 4.34
CA GLN A 343 -1.44 -21.70 4.90
C GLN A 343 -0.87 -20.46 4.21
N ALA A 344 -1.68 -19.40 4.10
CA ALA A 344 -1.26 -18.10 3.60
C ALA A 344 -1.83 -16.99 4.47
N HIS A 345 -1.11 -15.86 4.57
CA HIS A 345 -1.52 -14.68 5.32
C HIS A 345 -1.19 -13.42 4.52
N VAL A 346 -2.10 -12.44 4.55
CA VAL A 346 -1.87 -11.10 3.98
C VAL A 346 -1.04 -10.26 4.96
N LEU A 347 0.01 -9.62 4.44
CA LEU A 347 0.87 -8.70 5.18
C LEU A 347 0.53 -7.23 4.92
N GLU A 348 0.11 -6.91 3.70
CA GLU A 348 -0.26 -5.56 3.25
C GLU A 348 -1.11 -5.64 1.97
N ALA A 349 -2.04 -4.71 1.79
CA ALA A 349 -2.80 -4.50 0.56
C ALA A 349 -2.58 -3.07 0.03
N ASN A 350 -2.44 -2.93 -1.29
CA ASN A 350 -2.12 -1.68 -1.96
C ASN A 350 -3.09 -1.41 -3.12
N ALA A 351 -3.83 -0.31 -3.02
CA ALA A 351 -4.84 0.08 -3.99
C ALA A 351 -4.30 0.57 -5.32
N PHE A 352 -2.99 0.68 -5.51
CA PHE A 352 -2.41 1.09 -6.79
C PHE A 352 -1.82 -0.10 -7.53
N GLY A 353 -2.03 -1.32 -7.02
CA GLY A 353 -1.27 -2.48 -7.44
C GLY A 353 0.21 -2.34 -7.07
N ASP A 354 1.00 -3.31 -7.53
CA ASP A 354 2.44 -3.23 -7.41
C ASP A 354 3.14 -2.80 -8.69
N LEU A 355 4.24 -2.07 -8.52
CA LEU A 355 5.15 -1.78 -9.61
C LEU A 355 6.03 -3.02 -9.87
N LEU A 356 5.58 -3.90 -10.77
CA LEU A 356 6.29 -5.13 -11.15
C LEU A 356 6.77 -5.11 -12.63
N PRO A 357 7.71 -4.22 -13.01
CA PRO A 357 8.18 -4.15 -14.39
C PRO A 357 8.76 -5.48 -14.85
N GLY A 358 8.43 -5.87 -16.09
CA GLY A 358 8.92 -7.09 -16.73
C GLY A 358 8.27 -8.39 -16.24
N LEU A 359 7.37 -8.34 -15.25
CA LEU A 359 6.62 -9.52 -14.83
C LEU A 359 5.46 -9.75 -15.79
N LEU A 360 5.41 -10.93 -16.40
CA LEU A 360 4.35 -11.32 -17.33
C LEU A 360 3.41 -12.33 -16.67
N TRP A 361 2.13 -12.23 -17.02
CA TRP A 361 1.10 -13.22 -16.73
C TRP A 361 0.24 -13.35 -17.98
N GLN A 362 0.06 -14.59 -18.46
CA GLN A 362 -0.61 -14.87 -19.75
C GLN A 362 -0.08 -14.01 -20.91
N GLY A 363 1.25 -13.79 -20.94
CA GLY A 363 1.93 -12.99 -21.97
C GLY A 363 1.73 -11.47 -21.85
N GLN A 364 1.12 -10.97 -20.78
CA GLN A 364 0.84 -9.55 -20.58
C GLN A 364 1.58 -8.98 -19.38
N ASP A 365 2.11 -7.76 -19.51
CA ASP A 365 2.60 -7.00 -18.37
C ASP A 365 1.44 -6.53 -17.47
N THR A 366 1.78 -6.06 -16.27
CA THR A 366 0.77 -5.67 -15.26
C THR A 366 -0.17 -4.56 -15.74
N TYR A 367 0.31 -3.57 -16.51
CA TYR A 367 -0.51 -2.42 -16.91
C TYR A 367 -1.38 -2.73 -18.13
N THR A 368 -0.87 -3.54 -19.06
CA THR A 368 -1.67 -4.07 -20.17
C THR A 368 -2.81 -4.95 -19.64
N ALA A 369 -2.52 -5.82 -18.67
CA ALA A 369 -3.55 -6.67 -18.07
C ALA A 369 -4.58 -5.89 -17.25
N GLN A 370 -4.15 -4.87 -16.49
CA GLN A 370 -5.06 -3.95 -15.78
C GLN A 370 -6.06 -3.33 -16.74
N TRP A 371 -5.59 -2.79 -17.87
CA TRP A 371 -6.46 -2.18 -18.85
C TRP A 371 -7.41 -3.20 -19.48
N LYS A 372 -6.89 -4.30 -20.02
CA LYS A 372 -7.70 -5.32 -20.71
C LYS A 372 -8.78 -5.92 -19.82
N SER A 373 -8.43 -6.28 -18.58
CA SER A 373 -9.38 -6.86 -17.62
C SER A 373 -10.45 -5.88 -17.15
N PHE A 374 -10.20 -4.57 -17.18
CA PHE A 374 -11.21 -3.57 -16.82
C PHE A 374 -12.18 -3.29 -17.97
N THR A 375 -11.71 -3.51 -19.21
CA THR A 375 -12.47 -3.29 -20.45
C THR A 375 -13.19 -4.52 -21.00
N GLN A 376 -13.07 -5.66 -20.33
CA GLN A 376 -13.86 -6.87 -20.58
C GLN A 376 -15.07 -6.86 -19.65
#